data_AF-A0A9Q0N1J8-F1
#
_entry.id   AF-A0A9Q0N1J8-F1
#
_cell.length_a   1.000
_cell.length_b   1.000
_cell.length_c   1.000
_cell.angle_alpha   90.00
_cell.angle_beta   90.00
_cell.angle_gamma   90.00
#
_symmetry.space_group_name_H-M   'P 1'
#
loop_
_entity.id
_entity.type
_entity.pdbx_description
1 polymer ?
#
loop_
_entity_poly.entity_id
_entity_poly.type
_entity_poly.pdbx_seq_one_letter_code
_entity_poly.pdbx_strand_id
1 'polypeptide(L)'
;MSRSRQGAGKEIREAIADPQPQCQEKAWNAVLPLVIKLRRCYEHSLELERIVPKLLGQLVGGRLNPTQHLETQQALVKQLAEILEFVLKFDEYKMKTPAIQNDFSYYRRTVSRQRIDNTNEMLVTTELANRMSLFYAHATPMLKVLSEATSKFVHDNADDVDNTTETLGTMAKVCLRMLENP
;
A
#
# COMPACT_ATOMS: atom_id res chain seq x y z
N MET A 1 4.02 -8.77 -8.00
CA MET A 1 5.32 -8.14 -7.68
C MET A 1 6.44 -9.15 -7.95
N SER A 2 7.43 -8.83 -8.79
CA SER A 2 8.60 -9.69 -9.01
C SER A 2 9.40 -9.85 -7.71
N ARG A 3 9.77 -11.11 -7.40
CA ARG A 3 10.41 -11.57 -6.13
C ARG A 3 11.90 -11.22 -6.01
N SER A 4 12.50 -10.49 -6.97
CA SER A 4 13.92 -10.12 -6.92
C SER A 4 14.09 -8.62 -6.64
N ARG A 5 14.17 -8.23 -5.36
CA ARG A 5 14.78 -6.93 -5.01
C ARG A 5 15.80 -7.14 -3.90
N GLN A 6 17.07 -7.24 -4.27
CA GLN A 6 18.12 -6.76 -3.38
C GLN A 6 17.94 -5.24 -3.30
N GLY A 7 17.65 -4.69 -2.11
CA GLY A 7 17.65 -3.24 -1.90
C GLY A 7 19.04 -2.65 -2.13
N ALA A 8 19.18 -1.32 -2.09
CA ALA A 8 20.44 -0.63 -2.38
C ALA A 8 21.42 -0.61 -1.18
N GLY A 9 21.28 -1.57 -0.26
CA GLY A 9 21.96 -1.52 1.03
C GLY A 9 23.48 -1.62 0.95
N LYS A 10 24.03 -2.27 -0.08
CA LYS A 10 25.49 -2.35 -0.28
C LYS A 10 26.03 -0.99 -0.71
N GLU A 11 25.46 -0.44 -1.78
CA GLU A 11 25.87 0.84 -2.38
C GLU A 11 25.68 1.98 -1.39
N ILE A 12 24.58 1.98 -0.61
CA ILE A 12 24.35 2.94 0.46
C ILE A 12 25.44 2.87 1.54
N ARG A 13 25.83 1.67 1.98
CA ARG A 13 26.89 1.53 3.00
C ARG A 13 28.23 2.03 2.48
N GLU A 14 28.57 1.72 1.24
CA GLU A 14 29.78 2.21 0.57
C GLU A 14 29.77 3.74 0.48
N ALA A 15 28.66 4.35 0.05
CA ALA A 15 28.51 5.81 -0.01
C ALA A 15 28.52 6.49 1.37
N ILE A 16 28.08 5.82 2.44
CA ILE A 16 28.19 6.37 3.80
C ILE A 16 29.63 6.30 4.31
N ALA A 17 30.37 5.24 3.97
CA ALA A 17 31.75 5.04 4.39
C ALA A 17 32.75 5.90 3.60
N ASP A 18 32.48 6.14 2.31
CA ASP A 18 33.32 6.91 1.41
C ASP A 18 32.53 8.07 0.75
N PRO A 19 32.85 9.34 1.06
CA PRO A 19 32.18 10.50 0.49
C PRO A 19 32.60 10.79 -0.96
N GLN A 20 33.44 9.96 -1.60
CA GLN A 20 33.79 10.15 -3.00
C GLN A 20 32.56 10.25 -3.92
N PRO A 21 32.55 11.18 -4.90
CA PRO A 21 31.41 11.39 -5.80
C PRO A 21 30.93 10.13 -6.51
N GLN A 22 31.86 9.23 -6.87
CA GLN A 22 31.56 7.97 -7.54
C GLN A 22 30.72 7.02 -6.67
N CYS A 23 31.00 6.96 -5.36
CA CYS A 23 30.24 6.15 -4.41
C CYS A 23 28.83 6.74 -4.22
N GLN A 24 28.71 8.06 -4.14
CA GLN A 24 27.42 8.75 -4.04
C GLN A 24 26.55 8.49 -5.29
N GLU A 25 27.13 8.59 -6.47
CA GLU A 25 26.43 8.36 -7.74
C GLU A 25 25.95 6.91 -7.89
N LYS A 26 26.80 5.93 -7.52
CA LYS A 26 26.41 4.51 -7.51
C LYS A 26 25.22 4.25 -6.58
N ALA A 27 25.27 4.78 -5.35
CA ALA A 27 24.16 4.65 -4.41
C ALA A 27 22.89 5.35 -4.91
N TRP A 28 23.02 6.53 -5.53
CA TRP A 28 21.89 7.25 -6.11
C TRP A 28 21.22 6.45 -7.23
N ASN A 29 22.01 5.94 -8.19
CA ASN A 29 21.53 5.14 -9.32
C ASN A 29 20.88 3.82 -8.87
N ALA A 30 21.34 3.23 -7.77
CA ALA A 30 20.72 2.05 -7.17
C ALA A 30 19.40 2.37 -6.45
N VAL A 31 19.35 3.48 -5.70
CA VAL A 31 18.19 3.87 -4.87
C VAL A 31 17.04 4.43 -5.71
N LEU A 32 17.33 5.24 -6.73
CA LEU A 32 16.31 5.98 -7.46
C LEU A 32 15.21 5.09 -8.08
N PRO A 33 15.51 3.98 -8.77
CA PRO A 33 14.49 3.06 -9.29
C PRO A 33 13.66 2.39 -8.19
N LEU A 34 14.24 2.17 -7.02
CA LEU A 34 13.54 1.61 -5.87
C LEU A 34 12.52 2.62 -5.34
N VAL A 35 12.92 3.88 -5.18
CA VAL A 35 12.04 4.97 -4.73
C VAL A 35 10.90 5.21 -5.71
N ILE A 36 11.14 5.14 -7.02
CA ILE A 36 10.07 5.21 -8.03
C ILE A 36 9.02 4.10 -7.80
N LYS A 37 9.48 2.87 -7.53
CA LYS A 37 8.57 1.76 -7.21
C LYS A 37 7.83 2.00 -5.91
N LEU A 38 8.49 2.52 -4.88
CA LEU A 38 7.85 2.87 -3.60
C LEU A 38 6.78 3.97 -3.78
N ARG A 39 7.06 4.96 -4.65
CA ARG A 39 6.09 5.99 -4.99
C ARG A 39 4.85 5.39 -5.65
N ARG A 40 5.02 4.53 -6.66
CA ARG A 40 3.90 3.85 -7.33
C ARG A 40 3.06 3.01 -6.36
N CYS A 41 3.70 2.31 -5.43
CA CYS A 41 2.97 1.55 -4.41
C CYS A 41 2.17 2.44 -3.46
N TYR A 42 2.71 3.60 -3.06
CA TYR A 42 1.98 4.58 -2.28
C TYR A 42 0.82 5.21 -3.08
N GLU A 43 1.04 5.58 -4.35
CA GLU A 43 -0.03 6.11 -5.21
C GLU A 43 -1.17 5.08 -5.37
N HIS A 44 -0.82 3.80 -5.51
CA HIS A 44 -1.81 2.73 -5.57
C HIS A 44 -2.60 2.57 -4.26
N SER A 45 -2.01 2.87 -3.09
CA SER A 45 -2.80 2.88 -1.84
C SER A 45 -3.86 3.97 -1.85
N LEU A 46 -3.58 5.14 -2.43
CA LEU A 46 -4.57 6.20 -2.59
C LEU A 46 -5.71 5.77 -3.54
N GLU A 47 -5.41 4.99 -4.57
CA GLU A 47 -6.43 4.40 -5.44
C GLU A 47 -7.31 3.40 -4.68
N LEU A 48 -6.71 2.56 -3.83
CA LEU A 48 -7.44 1.62 -2.97
C LEU A 48 -8.39 2.36 -2.04
N GLU A 49 -7.91 3.41 -1.36
CA GLU A 49 -8.73 4.27 -0.48
C GLU A 49 -9.97 4.82 -1.20
N ARG A 50 -9.83 5.18 -2.49
CA ARG A 50 -10.92 5.72 -3.31
C ARG A 50 -11.88 4.66 -3.85
N ILE A 51 -11.38 3.47 -4.22
CA ILE A 51 -12.19 2.46 -4.93
C ILE A 51 -12.92 1.53 -3.97
N VAL A 52 -12.33 1.21 -2.82
CA VAL A 52 -12.91 0.27 -1.85
C VAL A 52 -14.29 0.71 -1.37
N PRO A 53 -14.52 1.97 -0.94
CA PRO A 53 -15.86 2.41 -0.53
C PRO A 53 -16.91 2.29 -1.64
N LYS A 54 -16.51 2.50 -2.91
CA LYS A 54 -17.42 2.36 -4.05
C LYS A 54 -17.80 0.92 -4.30
N LEU A 55 -16.84 0.01 -4.18
CA LEU A 55 -17.09 -1.42 -4.31
C LEU A 55 -17.98 -1.92 -3.17
N LEU A 56 -17.68 -1.51 -1.93
CA LEU A 56 -18.50 -1.82 -0.76
C LEU A 56 -19.93 -1.31 -0.91
N GLY A 57 -20.13 -0.08 -1.38
CA GLY A 57 -21.47 0.46 -1.62
C GLY A 57 -22.26 -0.23 -2.74
N GLN A 58 -21.65 -1.13 -3.53
CA GLN A 58 -22.39 -2.00 -4.45
C GLN A 58 -22.70 -3.36 -3.83
N LEU A 59 -21.85 -3.83 -2.92
CA LEU A 59 -21.98 -5.12 -2.22
C LEU A 59 -22.80 -5.01 -0.93
N VAL A 60 -23.02 -3.80 -0.42
CA VAL A 60 -23.69 -3.49 0.82
C VAL A 60 -24.89 -2.58 0.52
N GLY A 61 -26.06 -2.94 1.06
CA GLY A 61 -27.25 -2.09 1.01
C GLY A 61 -28.26 -2.46 -0.08
N GLY A 62 -29.42 -1.82 -0.01
CA GLY A 62 -30.53 -2.06 -0.94
C GLY A 62 -31.47 -3.18 -0.46
N ARG A 63 -32.12 -3.85 -1.41
CA ARG A 63 -33.17 -4.86 -1.10
C ARG A 63 -32.64 -6.29 -0.99
N LEU A 64 -31.36 -6.50 -1.29
CA LEU A 64 -30.74 -7.82 -1.28
C LEU A 64 -30.11 -8.07 0.09
N ASN A 65 -30.19 -9.31 0.56
CA ASN A 65 -29.45 -9.74 1.73
C ASN A 65 -27.98 -10.08 1.36
N PRO A 66 -27.06 -10.18 2.33
CA PRO A 66 -25.66 -10.50 2.09
C PRO A 66 -25.39 -11.71 1.16
N THR A 67 -26.14 -12.79 1.34
CA THR A 67 -25.99 -14.01 0.52
C THR A 67 -26.39 -13.73 -0.93
N GLN A 68 -27.48 -12.98 -1.14
CA GLN A 68 -27.93 -12.60 -2.48
C GLN A 68 -26.94 -11.68 -3.19
N HIS A 69 -26.31 -10.74 -2.47
CA HIS A 69 -25.21 -9.94 -3.02
C HIS A 69 -24.07 -10.83 -3.49
N LEU A 70 -23.67 -11.81 -2.68
CA LEU A 70 -22.60 -12.75 -3.01
C LEU A 70 -22.90 -13.62 -4.23
N GLU A 71 -24.14 -14.09 -4.35
CA GLU A 71 -24.59 -14.94 -5.47
C GLU A 71 -24.75 -14.17 -6.78
N THR A 72 -25.24 -12.93 -6.72
CA THR A 72 -25.58 -12.13 -7.90
C THR A 72 -24.45 -11.23 -8.38
N GLN A 73 -23.55 -10.81 -7.49
CA GLN A 73 -22.47 -9.86 -7.78
C GLN A 73 -21.08 -10.49 -7.71
N GLN A 74 -20.95 -11.73 -8.20
CA GLN A 74 -19.72 -12.53 -8.14
C GLN A 74 -18.47 -11.80 -8.66
N ALA A 75 -18.61 -10.97 -9.70
CA ALA A 75 -17.50 -10.19 -10.25
C ALA A 75 -16.97 -9.15 -9.25
N LEU A 76 -17.86 -8.45 -8.53
CA LEU A 76 -17.48 -7.46 -7.52
C LEU A 76 -16.86 -8.15 -6.29
N VAL A 77 -17.41 -9.30 -5.89
CA VAL A 77 -16.84 -10.14 -4.82
C VAL A 77 -15.43 -10.59 -5.17
N LYS A 78 -15.21 -11.06 -6.41
CA LYS A 78 -13.88 -11.44 -6.92
C LYS A 78 -12.91 -10.26 -6.89
N GLN A 79 -13.34 -9.07 -7.29
CA GLN A 79 -12.51 -7.87 -7.22
C GLN A 79 -12.12 -7.50 -5.78
N LEU A 80 -13.05 -7.62 -4.82
CA LEU A 80 -12.73 -7.40 -3.40
C LEU A 80 -11.72 -8.44 -2.88
N ALA A 81 -11.89 -9.70 -3.27
CA ALA A 81 -10.95 -10.76 -2.91
C ALA A 81 -9.55 -10.51 -3.50
N GLU A 82 -9.44 -10.06 -4.75
CA GLU A 82 -8.18 -9.69 -5.40
C GLU A 82 -7.51 -8.49 -4.71
N ILE A 83 -8.28 -7.49 -4.26
CA ILE A 83 -7.78 -6.37 -3.46
C ILE A 83 -7.22 -6.87 -2.13
N LEU A 84 -7.97 -7.70 -1.40
CA LEU A 84 -7.55 -8.27 -0.11
C LEU A 84 -6.29 -9.11 -0.27
N GLU A 85 -6.22 -9.93 -1.30
CA GLU A 85 -5.04 -10.75 -1.60
C GLU A 85 -3.82 -9.88 -1.89
N PHE A 86 -3.98 -8.82 -2.69
CA PHE A 86 -2.90 -7.88 -2.97
C PHE A 86 -2.42 -7.19 -1.69
N VAL A 87 -3.33 -6.68 -0.86
CA VAL A 87 -3.04 -5.99 0.40
C VAL A 87 -2.18 -6.88 1.31
N LEU A 88 -2.61 -8.12 1.52
CA LEU A 88 -1.92 -9.07 2.39
C LEU A 88 -0.55 -9.46 1.82
N LYS A 89 -0.46 -9.79 0.53
CA LYS A 89 0.81 -10.13 -0.12
C LYS A 89 1.80 -8.96 -0.09
N PHE A 90 1.33 -7.73 -0.28
CA PHE A 90 2.17 -6.54 -0.21
C PHE A 90 2.72 -6.34 1.21
N ASP A 91 1.85 -6.38 2.22
CA ASP A 91 2.25 -6.13 3.60
C ASP A 91 3.17 -7.24 4.14
N GLU A 92 2.90 -8.51 3.81
CA GLU A 92 3.79 -9.62 4.12
C GLU A 92 5.19 -9.40 3.52
N TYR A 93 5.25 -9.03 2.23
CA TYR A 93 6.51 -8.72 1.56
C TYR A 93 7.22 -7.54 2.22
N LYS A 94 6.49 -6.47 2.55
CA LYS A 94 7.04 -5.27 3.19
C LYS A 94 7.64 -5.60 4.55
N MET A 95 6.95 -6.39 5.38
CA MET A 95 7.42 -6.80 6.70
C MET A 95 8.72 -7.61 6.63
N LYS A 96 8.89 -8.42 5.58
CA LYS A 96 10.13 -9.20 5.35
C LYS A 96 11.24 -8.40 4.66
N THR A 97 11.02 -7.12 4.31
CA THR A 97 11.96 -6.30 3.54
C THR A 97 12.34 -5.00 4.28
N PRO A 98 13.19 -5.07 5.32
CA PRO A 98 13.62 -3.88 6.10
C PRO A 98 14.34 -2.82 5.24
N ALA A 99 14.93 -3.23 4.12
CA ALA A 99 15.61 -2.33 3.18
C ALA A 99 14.70 -1.21 2.64
N ILE A 100 13.37 -1.42 2.55
CA ILE A 100 12.43 -0.41 2.04
C ILE A 100 12.55 0.92 2.82
N GLN A 101 12.55 0.85 4.15
CA GLN A 101 12.61 2.05 4.99
C GLN A 101 14.00 2.69 4.95
N ASN A 102 15.06 1.87 4.92
CA ASN A 102 16.44 2.33 4.88
C ASN A 102 16.76 3.06 3.57
N ASP A 103 16.40 2.47 2.43
CA ASP A 103 16.64 3.01 1.09
C ASP A 103 15.86 4.32 0.91
N PHE A 104 14.61 4.38 1.37
CA PHE A 104 13.82 5.61 1.30
C PHE A 104 14.34 6.71 2.24
N SER A 105 14.83 6.34 3.42
CA SER A 105 15.46 7.27 4.36
C SER A 105 16.79 7.81 3.82
N TYR A 106 17.56 7.00 3.10
CA TYR A 106 18.75 7.46 2.39
C TYR A 106 18.37 8.48 1.30
N TYR A 107 17.41 8.14 0.43
CA TYR A 107 16.93 9.05 -0.62
C TYR A 107 16.53 10.42 -0.06
N ARG A 108 15.70 10.45 1.00
CA ARG A 108 15.27 11.71 1.62
C ARG A 108 16.44 12.56 2.11
N ARG A 109 17.45 11.94 2.73
CA ARG A 109 18.65 12.64 3.19
C ARG A 109 19.47 13.21 2.04
N THR A 110 19.66 12.42 0.98
CA THR A 110 20.42 12.85 -0.21
C THR A 110 19.75 14.02 -0.91
N VAL A 111 18.44 13.96 -1.14
CA VAL A 111 17.74 15.07 -1.81
C VAL A 111 17.69 16.32 -0.94
N SER A 112 17.53 16.17 0.38
CA SER A 112 17.58 17.33 1.28
C SER A 112 18.92 18.04 1.26
N ARG A 113 20.04 17.33 1.03
CA ARG A 113 21.37 17.91 0.87
C ARG A 113 21.54 18.58 -0.50
N GLN A 114 21.08 17.94 -1.57
CA GLN A 114 21.19 18.43 -2.96
C GLN A 114 20.28 19.63 -3.28
N ARG A 115 19.18 19.82 -2.54
CA ARG A 115 18.27 20.96 -2.67
C ARG A 115 18.92 22.32 -2.46
N ILE A 116 20.10 22.36 -1.83
CA ILE A 116 20.88 23.60 -1.69
C ILE A 116 21.39 24.06 -3.07
N ASP A 117 21.51 23.15 -4.06
CA ASP A 117 22.13 23.44 -5.36
C ASP A 117 21.17 23.40 -6.57
N ASN A 118 20.04 22.67 -6.55
CA ASN A 118 19.13 22.58 -7.72
C ASN A 118 17.66 22.32 -7.34
N THR A 119 16.74 23.22 -7.74
CA THR A 119 15.32 23.22 -7.34
C THR A 119 14.33 22.56 -8.32
N ASN A 120 14.74 22.16 -9.53
CA ASN A 120 13.77 21.86 -10.61
C ASN A 120 13.55 20.38 -11.00
N GLU A 121 14.26 19.40 -10.45
CA GLU A 121 14.15 17.97 -10.90
C GLU A 121 13.80 16.98 -9.77
N MET A 122 12.93 17.36 -8.84
CA MET A 122 12.64 16.49 -7.70
C MET A 122 11.51 15.49 -8.01
N LEU A 123 11.86 14.21 -8.14
CA LEU A 123 10.91 13.11 -8.40
C LEU A 123 9.83 12.95 -7.31
N VAL A 124 10.12 13.34 -6.07
CA VAL A 124 9.20 13.28 -4.93
C VAL A 124 9.28 14.63 -4.22
N THR A 125 8.18 15.38 -4.08
CA THR A 125 8.19 16.62 -3.29
C THR A 125 8.45 16.32 -1.81
N THR A 126 8.92 17.29 -1.02
CA THR A 126 9.10 17.08 0.44
C THR A 126 7.82 16.64 1.12
N GLU A 127 6.69 17.23 0.75
CA GLU A 127 5.38 16.85 1.29
C GLU A 127 5.03 15.40 0.97
N LEU A 128 5.18 14.99 -0.31
CA LEU A 128 4.94 13.60 -0.72
C LEU A 128 5.88 12.64 -0.01
N ALA A 129 7.16 13.01 0.15
CA ALA A 129 8.14 12.18 0.84
C ALA A 129 7.81 11.99 2.33
N ASN A 130 7.23 13.00 2.98
CA ASN A 130 6.78 12.89 4.36
C ASN A 130 5.57 11.94 4.48
N ARG A 131 4.58 12.06 3.60
CA ARG A 131 3.42 11.14 3.57
C ARG A 131 3.84 9.69 3.30
N MET A 132 4.71 9.49 2.31
CA MET A 132 5.28 8.17 2.03
C MET A 132 6.08 7.61 3.22
N SER A 133 6.78 8.45 3.98
CA SER A 133 7.52 8.00 5.16
C SER A 133 6.58 7.47 6.25
N LEU A 134 5.48 8.18 6.52
CA LEU A 134 4.44 7.74 7.47
C LEU A 134 3.78 6.45 7.01
N PHE A 135 3.51 6.33 5.70
CA PHE A 135 2.99 5.10 5.10
C PHE A 135 3.95 3.92 5.37
N TYR A 136 5.21 4.02 4.95
CA TYR A 136 6.16 2.91 5.08
C TYR A 136 6.63 2.61 6.52
N ALA A 137 6.42 3.54 7.46
CA ALA A 137 6.67 3.31 8.88
C ALA A 137 5.67 2.30 9.49
N HIS A 138 4.44 2.22 8.96
CA HIS A 138 3.44 1.26 9.45
C HIS A 138 3.82 -0.18 9.10
N ALA A 139 3.58 -1.16 9.99
CA ALA A 139 3.92 -2.56 9.74
C ALA A 139 3.15 -3.12 8.53
N THR A 140 1.86 -2.82 8.45
CA THR A 140 0.92 -3.27 7.43
C THR A 140 0.26 -2.06 6.75
N PRO A 141 1.00 -1.31 5.90
CA PRO A 141 0.54 -0.03 5.39
C PRO A 141 -0.67 -0.13 4.46
N MET A 142 -0.76 -1.16 3.62
CA MET A 142 -1.91 -1.35 2.73
C MET A 142 -3.15 -1.76 3.52
N LEU A 143 -2.99 -2.64 4.50
CA LEU A 143 -4.08 -3.06 5.38
C LEU A 143 -4.61 -1.89 6.20
N LYS A 144 -3.73 -0.99 6.66
CA LYS A 144 -4.14 0.23 7.35
C LYS A 144 -5.03 1.09 6.46
N VAL A 145 -4.61 1.35 5.22
CA VAL A 145 -5.42 2.13 4.26
C VAL A 145 -6.77 1.47 4.00
N LEU A 146 -6.78 0.15 3.79
CA LEU A 146 -8.02 -0.61 3.59
C LEU A 146 -8.95 -0.51 4.81
N SER A 147 -8.40 -0.65 6.02
CA SER A 147 -9.14 -0.55 7.28
C SER A 147 -9.73 0.84 7.50
N GLU A 148 -8.96 1.89 7.23
CA GLU A 148 -9.40 3.29 7.35
C GLU A 148 -10.50 3.60 6.33
N ALA A 149 -10.33 3.18 5.07
CA ALA A 149 -11.34 3.35 4.02
C ALA A 149 -12.64 2.61 4.34
N THR A 150 -12.54 1.38 4.86
CA THR A 150 -13.71 0.59 5.28
C THR A 150 -14.40 1.24 6.48
N SER A 151 -13.65 1.67 7.49
CA SER A 151 -14.20 2.33 8.68
C SER A 151 -14.93 3.62 8.31
N LYS A 152 -14.34 4.40 7.41
CA LYS A 152 -14.98 5.60 6.87
C LYS A 152 -16.26 5.26 6.11
N PHE A 153 -16.24 4.23 5.27
CA PHE A 153 -17.45 3.78 4.58
C PHE A 153 -18.57 3.41 5.56
N VAL A 154 -18.27 2.64 6.62
CA VAL A 154 -19.29 2.30 7.64
C VAL A 154 -19.82 3.55 8.34
N HIS A 155 -18.93 4.49 8.70
CA HIS A 155 -19.32 5.74 9.33
C HIS A 155 -20.21 6.61 8.43
N ASP A 156 -19.87 6.73 7.15
CA ASP A 156 -20.63 7.49 6.16
C ASP A 156 -21.98 6.82 5.82
N ASN A 157 -22.17 5.54 6.19
CA ASN A 157 -23.42 4.76 6.01
C ASN A 157 -24.00 4.33 7.37
N ALA A 158 -23.96 5.23 8.37
CA ALA A 158 -24.37 4.95 9.74
C ALA A 158 -25.81 4.41 9.90
N ASP A 159 -26.71 4.72 8.96
CA ASP A 159 -28.10 4.28 8.97
C ASP A 159 -28.27 2.79 8.61
N ASP A 160 -27.23 2.12 8.06
CA ASP A 160 -27.26 0.72 7.61
C ASP A 160 -26.03 -0.09 8.09
N VAL A 161 -25.55 0.22 9.30
CA VAL A 161 -24.34 -0.41 9.88
C VAL A 161 -24.50 -1.91 10.07
N ASP A 162 -25.68 -2.37 10.49
CA ASP A 162 -25.93 -3.80 10.72
C ASP A 162 -25.81 -4.59 9.41
N ASN A 163 -26.42 -4.11 8.32
CA ASN A 163 -26.30 -4.74 7.00
C ASN A 163 -24.86 -4.68 6.46
N THR A 164 -24.16 -3.56 6.69
CA THR A 164 -22.77 -3.38 6.30
C THR A 164 -21.85 -4.40 6.98
N THR A 165 -21.99 -4.53 8.30
CA THR A 165 -21.16 -5.43 9.10
C THR A 165 -21.56 -6.89 8.89
N GLU A 166 -22.84 -7.20 8.72
CA GLU A 166 -23.32 -8.55 8.39
C GLU A 166 -22.85 -9.00 7.01
N THR A 167 -22.86 -8.11 6.02
CA THR A 167 -22.33 -8.40 4.67
C THR A 167 -20.85 -8.74 4.74
N LEU A 168 -20.04 -7.89 5.35
CA LEU A 168 -18.60 -8.13 5.52
C LEU A 168 -18.32 -9.43 6.30
N GLY A 169 -19.10 -9.68 7.36
CA GLY A 169 -19.03 -10.91 8.13
C GLY A 169 -19.41 -12.15 7.30
N THR A 170 -20.39 -12.05 6.41
CA THR A 170 -20.79 -13.14 5.52
C THR A 170 -19.70 -13.44 4.49
N MET A 171 -19.10 -12.41 3.90
CA MET A 171 -17.95 -12.57 3.00
C MET A 171 -16.81 -13.31 3.69
N ALA A 172 -16.47 -12.92 4.92
CA ALA A 172 -15.44 -13.58 5.72
C ALA A 172 -15.80 -15.05 6.03
N LYS A 173 -17.05 -15.33 6.40
CA LYS A 173 -17.54 -16.71 6.64
C LYS A 173 -17.47 -17.58 5.39
N VAL A 174 -17.78 -17.05 4.21
CA VAL A 174 -17.65 -17.78 2.94
C VAL A 174 -16.19 -18.13 2.67
N CYS A 175 -15.28 -17.17 2.79
CA CYS A 175 -13.84 -17.42 2.68
C CYS A 175 -13.37 -18.50 3.67
N LEU A 176 -13.81 -18.43 4.94
CA LEU A 176 -13.48 -19.42 5.96
C LEU A 176 -13.99 -20.82 5.59
N ARG A 177 -15.26 -20.95 5.20
CA ARG A 177 -15.84 -22.24 4.80
C ARG A 177 -15.14 -22.88 3.60
N MET A 178 -14.71 -22.07 2.63
CA MET A 178 -13.95 -22.54 1.47
C MET A 178 -12.55 -23.04 1.85
N LEU A 179 -11.94 -22.49 2.91
CA LEU A 179 -10.67 -22.98 3.43
C LEU A 179 -10.83 -24.25 4.28
N GLU A 180 -11.94 -24.35 5.03
CA GLU A 180 -12.25 -25.50 5.87
C GLU A 180 -12.74 -26.72 5.07
N ASN A 181 -13.32 -26.52 3.88
CA ASN A 181 -13.80 -27.57 2.98
C ASN A 181 -13.25 -27.35 1.55
N PRO A 182 -11.98 -27.73 1.29
CA PRO A 182 -11.30 -27.49 0.01
C PRO A 182 -11.82 -28.33 -1.16
#